data_AF-A0A7J6HJE6-F1
#
_entry.id   AF-A0A7J6HJE6-F1
#
_cell.length_a   1.000
_cell.length_b   1.000
_cell.length_c   1.000
_cell.angle_alpha   90.00
_cell.angle_beta   90.00
_cell.angle_gamma   90.00
#
_symmetry.space_group_name_H-M   'P 1'
#
loop_
_entity.id
_entity.type
_entity.pdbx_description
1 polymer ?
#
loop_
_entity_poly.entity_id
_entity_poly.type
_entity_poly.pdbx_seq_one_letter_code
_entity_poly.pdbx_strand_id
1 'polypeptide(L)'
;MGTRLVDEVFRSEAKTSVTSTERKAKRQRSEQMSAAIAAWTEVAKVRVETTLAKAEKNKNAIEGGSGNDEFSVTKCMQVLEGIEGVSDDVYMKAVEKLQNSVWRETFINMSTLRRRAWLDRLV
;
A
#
# COMPACT_ATOMS: atom_id res chain seq x y z
N MET A 1 -5.01 -75.36 31.80
CA MET A 1 -4.93 -75.16 30.34
C MET A 1 -6.30 -74.72 29.86
N GLY A 2 -6.43 -73.54 29.22
CA GLY A 2 -7.74 -73.14 28.69
C GLY A 2 -7.98 -71.65 28.39
N THR A 3 -7.00 -70.75 28.52
CA THR A 3 -7.20 -69.31 28.21
C THR A 3 -6.97 -68.96 26.74
N ARG A 4 -6.83 -69.95 25.85
CA ARG A 4 -6.50 -69.74 24.42
C ARG A 4 -7.70 -69.50 23.50
N LEU A 5 -8.91 -69.31 24.03
CA LEU A 5 -10.13 -69.12 23.20
C LEU A 5 -10.78 -67.73 23.31
N VAL A 6 -10.18 -66.79 24.04
CA VAL A 6 -10.73 -65.41 24.14
C VAL A 6 -9.87 -64.36 23.42
N ASP A 7 -8.63 -64.68 23.06
CA ASP A 7 -7.73 -63.77 22.35
C ASP A 7 -7.94 -63.74 20.82
N GLU A 8 -8.73 -64.67 20.27
CA GLU A 8 -8.99 -64.76 18.82
C GLU A 8 -10.27 -64.03 18.38
N VAL A 9 -11.06 -63.51 19.34
CA VAL A 9 -12.26 -62.69 19.05
C VAL A 9 -11.92 -61.20 19.02
N PHE A 10 -10.85 -60.75 19.70
CA PHE A 10 -10.54 -59.32 19.81
C PHE A 10 -9.44 -58.83 18.83
N ARG A 11 -8.84 -59.71 18.03
CA ARG A 11 -7.82 -59.36 17.02
C ARG A 11 -8.40 -59.12 15.62
N SER A 12 -9.71 -59.29 15.42
CA SER A 12 -10.36 -59.18 14.09
C SER A 12 -11.04 -57.83 13.81
N GLU A 13 -11.00 -56.86 14.73
CA GLU A 13 -11.63 -55.54 14.53
C GLU A 13 -10.64 -54.39 14.24
N ALA A 14 -9.36 -54.69 13.98
CA ALA A 14 -8.40 -53.70 13.47
C ALA A 14 -8.42 -53.56 11.94
N LYS A 15 -9.47 -54.01 11.27
CA LYS A 15 -9.77 -53.70 9.86
C LYS A 15 -11.11 -52.99 9.82
N THR A 16 -11.10 -51.73 10.19
CA THR A 16 -12.23 -50.81 10.08
C THR A 16 -12.71 -50.81 8.63
N SER A 17 -13.79 -51.56 8.38
CA SER A 17 -14.65 -51.46 7.21
C SER A 17 -15.24 -50.05 7.23
N VAL A 18 -14.46 -49.05 6.79
CA VAL A 18 -14.97 -47.69 6.59
C VAL A 18 -16.09 -47.81 5.55
N THR A 19 -17.32 -47.64 6.02
CA THR A 19 -18.52 -47.81 5.20
C THR A 19 -18.48 -46.80 4.05
N SER A 20 -19.04 -47.17 2.90
CA SER A 20 -19.02 -46.36 1.67
C SER A 20 -19.50 -44.91 1.91
N THR A 21 -20.41 -44.72 2.86
CA THR A 21 -20.96 -43.43 3.30
C THR A 21 -19.93 -42.56 4.05
N GLU A 22 -19.12 -43.13 4.95
CA GLU A 22 -18.07 -42.40 5.67
C GLU A 22 -16.95 -41.94 4.74
N ARG A 23 -16.58 -42.77 3.76
CA ARG A 23 -15.61 -42.39 2.71
C ARG A 23 -16.12 -41.22 1.87
N LYS A 24 -17.42 -41.24 1.53
CA LYS A 24 -18.07 -40.14 0.81
C LYS A 24 -18.13 -38.86 1.63
N ALA A 25 -18.47 -38.93 2.92
CA ALA A 25 -18.48 -37.78 3.81
C ALA A 25 -17.08 -37.16 3.98
N LYS A 26 -16.04 -37.99 4.10
CA LYS A 26 -14.65 -37.52 4.18
C LYS A 26 -14.17 -36.85 2.89
N ARG A 27 -14.56 -37.39 1.73
CA ARG A 27 -14.27 -36.78 0.41
C ARG A 27 -14.99 -35.44 0.25
N GLN A 28 -16.29 -35.39 0.55
CA GLN A 28 -17.08 -34.16 0.51
C GLN A 28 -16.52 -33.07 1.44
N ARG A 29 -16.09 -33.42 2.66
CA ARG A 29 -15.44 -32.46 3.57
C ARG A 29 -14.11 -31.96 3.01
N SER A 30 -13.33 -32.83 2.38
CA SER A 30 -12.07 -32.46 1.73
C SER A 30 -12.32 -31.51 0.55
N GLU A 31 -13.34 -31.79 -0.26
CA GLU A 31 -13.73 -30.96 -1.42
C GLU A 31 -14.22 -29.57 -0.97
N GLN A 32 -15.03 -29.50 0.10
CA GLN A 32 -15.46 -28.24 0.70
C GLN A 32 -14.29 -27.41 1.22
N MET A 33 -13.30 -28.05 1.84
CA MET A 33 -12.09 -27.38 2.33
C MET A 33 -11.24 -26.84 1.17
N SER A 34 -11.03 -27.64 0.11
CA SER A 34 -10.30 -27.18 -1.07
C SER A 34 -11.02 -26.06 -1.81
N ALA A 35 -12.36 -26.12 -1.90
CA ALA A 35 -13.17 -25.08 -2.51
C ALA A 35 -13.11 -23.78 -1.71
N ALA A 36 -13.12 -23.86 -0.37
CA ALA A 36 -12.89 -22.71 0.48
C ALA A 36 -11.49 -22.12 0.23
N ILE A 37 -10.42 -22.91 0.27
CA ILE A 37 -9.06 -22.41 0.03
C ILE A 37 -8.95 -21.71 -1.35
N ALA A 38 -9.54 -22.30 -2.39
CA ALA A 38 -9.59 -21.68 -3.72
C ALA A 38 -10.35 -20.34 -3.71
N ALA A 39 -11.53 -20.27 -3.09
CA ALA A 39 -12.31 -19.03 -3.00
C ALA A 39 -11.55 -17.93 -2.24
N TRP A 40 -10.84 -18.27 -1.16
CA TRP A 40 -10.03 -17.31 -0.41
C TRP A 40 -8.81 -16.85 -1.22
N THR A 41 -8.25 -17.71 -2.08
CA THR A 41 -7.12 -17.39 -2.97
C THR A 41 -7.56 -16.45 -4.08
N GLU A 42 -8.72 -16.67 -4.69
CA GLU A 42 -9.29 -15.75 -5.69
C GLU A 42 -9.67 -14.39 -5.08
N VAL A 43 -10.26 -14.37 -3.87
CA VAL A 43 -10.52 -13.12 -3.15
C VAL A 43 -9.21 -12.40 -2.81
N ALA A 44 -8.17 -13.13 -2.40
CA ALA A 44 -6.86 -12.54 -2.15
C ALA A 44 -6.25 -11.96 -3.43
N LYS A 45 -6.38 -12.66 -4.56
CA LYS A 45 -5.90 -12.19 -5.87
C LYS A 45 -6.60 -10.91 -6.31
N VAL A 46 -7.93 -10.85 -6.21
CA VAL A 46 -8.72 -9.63 -6.50
C VAL A 46 -8.36 -8.49 -5.54
N ARG A 47 -8.13 -8.77 -4.25
CA ARG A 47 -7.68 -7.77 -3.28
C ARG A 47 -6.26 -7.27 -3.59
N VAL A 48 -5.36 -8.15 -4.02
CA VAL A 48 -4.00 -7.79 -4.43
C VAL A 48 -4.04 -6.95 -5.71
N GLU A 49 -4.80 -7.36 -6.73
CA GLU A 49 -4.96 -6.61 -7.99
C GLU A 49 -5.61 -5.24 -7.77
N THR A 50 -6.62 -5.13 -6.91
CA THR A 50 -7.24 -3.84 -6.55
C THR A 50 -6.35 -2.95 -5.69
N THR A 51 -5.44 -3.52 -4.89
CA THR A 51 -4.42 -2.74 -4.15
C THR A 51 -3.24 -2.35 -5.03
N LEU A 52 -2.80 -3.19 -5.98
CA LEU A 52 -1.74 -2.87 -6.93
C LEU A 52 -2.17 -1.80 -7.93
N ALA A 53 -3.39 -1.88 -8.47
CA ALA A 53 -3.94 -0.83 -9.33
C ALA A 53 -4.11 0.52 -8.60
N LYS A 54 -4.22 0.51 -7.26
CA LYS A 54 -4.17 1.71 -6.42
C LYS A 54 -2.74 2.12 -6.03
N ALA A 55 -1.82 1.17 -5.90
CA ALA A 55 -0.41 1.42 -5.56
C ALA A 55 0.40 1.94 -6.75
N GLU A 56 0.05 1.57 -7.99
CA GLU A 56 0.66 2.16 -9.19
C GLU A 56 0.27 3.64 -9.37
N LYS A 57 -0.92 4.05 -8.92
CA LYS A 57 -1.27 5.47 -8.79
C LYS A 57 -0.54 6.15 -7.62
N ASN A 58 -0.05 5.39 -6.65
CA ASN A 58 0.56 5.91 -5.43
C ASN A 58 2.09 6.06 -5.52
N LYS A 59 2.75 5.54 -6.57
CA LYS A 59 4.16 5.86 -6.83
C LYS A 59 4.39 7.31 -7.26
N ASN A 60 3.34 8.01 -7.68
CA ASN A 60 3.40 9.46 -7.89
C ASN A 60 3.07 10.25 -6.62
N ALA A 61 2.46 9.64 -5.60
CA ALA A 61 2.00 10.37 -4.42
C ALA A 61 3.07 10.57 -3.34
N ILE A 62 4.22 9.91 -3.44
CA ILE A 62 5.35 10.13 -2.51
C ILE A 62 6.19 11.34 -2.95
N GLU A 63 6.05 11.82 -4.19
CA GLU A 63 6.75 13.05 -4.65
C GLU A 63 5.88 14.11 -5.34
N GLY A 64 4.59 13.87 -5.61
CA GLY A 64 3.70 14.95 -6.07
C GLY A 64 2.32 14.49 -6.49
N GLY A 65 1.28 14.86 -5.72
CA GLY A 65 -0.08 14.78 -6.25
C GLY A 65 -1.19 14.50 -5.25
N SER A 66 -1.26 15.22 -4.13
CA SER A 66 -2.53 15.63 -3.52
C SER A 66 -2.32 16.83 -2.59
N GLY A 67 -1.42 17.73 -2.99
CA GLY A 67 -1.32 19.07 -2.45
C GLY A 67 -1.87 19.99 -3.52
N ASN A 68 -2.77 20.89 -3.14
CA ASN A 68 -3.26 21.97 -3.98
C ASN A 68 -2.17 22.45 -4.97
N ASP A 69 -2.43 22.33 -6.28
CA ASP A 69 -1.48 22.68 -7.36
C ASP A 69 -0.95 24.12 -7.20
N GLU A 70 -1.72 24.96 -6.51
CA GLU A 70 -1.37 26.31 -6.06
C GLU A 70 -0.03 26.40 -5.32
N PHE A 71 0.37 25.36 -4.58
CA PHE A 71 1.63 25.32 -3.82
C PHE A 71 2.67 24.35 -4.40
N SER A 72 2.53 23.98 -5.68
CA SER A 72 3.52 23.16 -6.37
C SER A 72 4.86 23.90 -6.48
N VAL A 73 5.96 23.14 -6.56
CA VAL A 73 7.30 23.69 -6.79
C VAL A 73 7.31 24.50 -8.08
N THR A 74 6.71 23.97 -9.14
CA THR A 74 6.56 24.64 -10.44
C THR A 74 5.86 25.98 -10.29
N LYS A 75 4.77 26.05 -9.52
CA LYS A 75 4.05 27.31 -9.31
C LYS A 75 4.90 28.33 -8.54
N CYS A 76 5.65 27.88 -7.54
CA CYS A 76 6.57 28.74 -6.80
C CYS A 76 7.68 29.30 -7.69
N MET A 77 8.26 28.46 -8.57
CA MET A 77 9.29 28.90 -9.53
C MET A 77 8.75 29.94 -10.50
N GLN A 78 7.54 29.75 -11.05
CA GLN A 78 6.91 30.75 -11.92
C GLN A 78 6.71 32.10 -11.23
N VAL A 79 6.31 32.09 -9.95
CA VAL A 79 6.16 33.33 -9.17
C VAL A 79 7.51 33.97 -8.87
N LEU A 80 8.54 33.17 -8.59
CA LEU A 80 9.90 33.66 -8.34
C LEU A 80 10.49 34.32 -9.58
N GLU A 81 10.33 33.69 -10.75
CA GLU A 81 10.81 34.21 -12.04
C GLU A 81 10.20 35.58 -12.40
N GLY A 82 8.97 35.83 -11.94
CA GLY A 82 8.28 37.11 -12.15
C GLY A 82 8.77 38.25 -11.25
N ILE A 83 9.72 38.01 -10.32
CA ILE A 83 10.27 39.06 -9.45
C ILE A 83 11.55 39.61 -10.07
N GLU A 84 11.50 40.86 -10.53
CA GLU A 84 12.63 41.52 -11.15
C GLU A 84 13.76 41.85 -10.17
N GLY A 85 15.00 41.88 -10.70
CA GLY A 85 16.18 42.33 -9.95
C GLY A 85 16.59 41.39 -8.82
N VAL A 86 16.34 40.09 -8.95
CA VAL A 86 16.89 39.02 -8.09
C VAL A 86 18.18 38.54 -8.73
N SER A 87 19.27 38.40 -7.96
CA SER A 87 20.52 37.82 -8.46
C SER A 87 20.44 36.29 -8.52
N ASP A 88 21.23 35.67 -9.40
CA ASP A 88 21.26 34.21 -9.55
C ASP A 88 21.58 33.48 -8.23
N ASP A 89 22.47 34.02 -7.40
CA ASP A 89 22.79 33.45 -6.09
C ASP A 89 21.57 33.44 -5.15
N VAL A 90 20.85 34.56 -5.06
CA VAL A 90 19.64 34.67 -4.24
C VAL A 90 18.53 33.78 -4.80
N TYR A 91 18.42 33.69 -6.13
CA TYR A 91 17.48 32.81 -6.80
C TYR A 91 17.72 31.35 -6.43
N MET A 92 18.96 30.87 -6.53
CA MET A 92 19.30 29.48 -6.19
C MET A 92 19.03 29.16 -4.72
N LYS A 93 19.39 30.08 -3.80
CA LYS A 93 19.06 29.93 -2.38
C LYS A 93 17.55 29.87 -2.14
N ALA A 94 16.76 30.66 -2.87
CA ALA A 94 15.30 30.61 -2.79
C ALA A 94 14.75 29.29 -3.31
N VAL A 95 15.26 28.77 -4.44
CA VAL A 95 14.88 27.46 -4.99
C VAL A 95 15.13 26.34 -3.99
N GLU A 96 16.28 26.34 -3.31
CA GLU A 96 16.58 25.38 -2.25
C GLU A 96 15.56 25.43 -1.10
N LYS A 97 15.18 26.64 -0.65
CA LYS A 97 14.16 26.80 0.41
C LYS A 97 12.79 26.32 -0.02
N LEU A 98 12.41 26.55 -1.28
CA LEU A 98 11.11 26.17 -1.85
C LEU A 98 10.97 24.66 -2.10
N GLN A 99 12.03 23.85 -1.92
CA GLN A 99 11.86 22.39 -1.87
C GLN A 99 11.02 21.95 -0.67
N ASN A 100 10.98 22.75 0.41
CA ASN A 100 10.16 22.51 1.57
C ASN A 100 8.71 23.00 1.35
N SER A 101 7.72 22.14 1.61
CA SER A 101 6.29 22.43 1.39
C SER A 101 5.75 23.59 2.22
N VAL A 102 6.18 23.75 3.47
CA VAL A 102 5.76 24.85 4.35
C VAL A 102 6.24 26.18 3.80
N TRP A 103 7.46 26.22 3.28
CA TRP A 103 8.02 27.41 2.65
C TRP A 103 7.31 27.76 1.35
N ARG A 104 6.88 26.78 0.54
CA ARG A 104 6.08 27.03 -0.67
C ARG A 104 4.74 27.68 -0.35
N GLU A 105 3.99 27.09 0.57
CA GLU A 105 2.70 27.64 1.00
C GLU A 105 2.85 29.06 1.55
N THR A 106 3.87 29.27 2.38
CA THR A 106 4.18 30.60 2.93
C THR A 106 4.51 31.59 1.80
N PHE A 107 5.40 31.22 0.88
CA PHE A 107 5.83 32.07 -0.23
C PHE A 107 4.68 32.48 -1.15
N ILE A 108 3.81 31.54 -1.53
CA ILE A 108 2.65 31.82 -2.36
C ILE A 108 1.66 32.76 -1.64
N ASN A 109 1.45 32.59 -0.34
CA ASN A 109 0.56 33.46 0.43
C ASN A 109 1.16 34.84 0.80
N MET A 110 2.47 35.05 0.63
CA MET A 110 3.08 36.37 0.82
C MET A 110 2.65 37.36 -0.27
N SER A 111 2.47 38.64 0.08
CA SER A 111 2.36 39.70 -0.93
C SER A 111 3.68 39.88 -1.69
N THR A 112 3.63 40.45 -2.90
CA THR A 112 4.82 40.68 -3.73
C THR A 112 5.91 41.47 -2.98
N LEU A 113 5.52 42.50 -2.23
CA LEU A 113 6.46 43.29 -1.40
C LEU A 113 7.13 42.43 -0.32
N ARG A 114 6.39 41.51 0.31
CA ARG A 114 6.92 40.63 1.36
C ARG A 114 7.80 39.53 0.78
N ARG A 115 7.48 39.01 -0.42
CA ARG A 115 8.36 38.07 -1.15
C ARG A 115 9.69 38.73 -1.49
N ARG A 116 9.67 39.97 -1.98
CA ARG A 116 10.89 40.74 -2.27
C ARG A 116 11.75 40.91 -1.01
N ALA A 117 11.16 41.41 0.07
CA ALA A 117 11.87 41.59 1.33
C ALA A 117 12.37 40.27 1.94
N TRP A 118 11.71 39.14 1.66
CA TRP A 118 12.19 37.82 2.04
C TRP A 118 13.43 37.40 1.22
N LEU A 119 13.41 37.61 -0.10
CA LEU A 119 14.57 37.35 -0.97
C LEU A 119 15.78 38.20 -0.60
N ASP A 120 15.59 39.47 -0.28
CA ASP A 120 16.68 40.38 0.13
C ASP A 120 17.39 39.92 1.43
N ARG A 121 16.74 39.06 2.22
CA ARG A 121 17.33 38.45 3.44
C ARG A 121 18.06 37.14 3.18
N LEU A 122 17.99 36.60 1.96
CA LEU A 122 18.72 35.38 1.58
C LEU A 122 20.13 35.69 1.06
N VAL A 123 20.49 36.98 0.92
CA VAL A 123 21.82 37.44 0.52
C VAL A 123 22.88 36.99 1.53
#